data_AF-C9JHQ1-F1
#
_entry.id   AF-C9JHQ1-F1
#
_cell.length_a   1.000
_cell.length_b   1.000
_cell.length_c   1.000
_cell.angle_alpha   90.00
_cell.angle_beta   90.00
_cell.angle_gamma   90.00
#
_symmetry.space_group_name_H-M   'P 1'
#
loop_
_entity.id
_entity.type
_entity.pdbx_description
1 polymer ?
#
loop_
_entity_poly.entity_id
_entity_poly.type
_entity_poly.pdbx_seq_one_letter_code
_entity_poly.pdbx_strand_id
1 'polypeptide(L)'
;MNDYSALMKAAQSLPTVNLQPLEWAYGSSESPSTSSEGQAGLPSAPSLSFVKGRCMLISRAYFEADISYSQDLIALFKQMDSRRYDVKTRKWSFLLEEHSKLIAKVRCLPQVQLDPLPTTLTLAFASQLKKTSLSLTPDVP
;
A
#
# COMPACT_ATOMS: atom_id res chain seq x y z
N MET A 1 24.19 -22.93 -31.68
CA MET A 1 23.74 -21.53 -31.88
C MET A 1 22.24 -21.53 -31.64
N ASN A 2 21.78 -21.00 -30.51
CA ASN A 2 20.39 -21.15 -30.09
C ASN A 2 19.48 -20.22 -30.91
N ASP A 3 18.45 -20.79 -31.52
CA ASP A 3 17.48 -20.06 -32.33
C ASP A 3 16.42 -19.44 -31.40
N TYR A 4 16.49 -18.13 -31.24
CA TYR A 4 15.58 -17.33 -30.40
C TYR A 4 14.31 -16.90 -31.15
N SER A 5 14.16 -17.25 -32.43
CA SER A 5 13.03 -16.82 -33.26
C SER A 5 11.68 -17.30 -32.72
N ALA A 6 11.61 -18.53 -32.21
CA ALA A 6 10.41 -19.11 -31.62
C ALA A 6 9.93 -18.34 -30.38
N LEU A 7 10.87 -17.86 -29.56
CA LEU A 7 10.58 -17.07 -28.36
C LEU A 7 10.05 -15.67 -28.73
N MET A 8 10.65 -15.04 -29.75
CA MET A 8 10.19 -13.74 -30.26
C MET A 8 8.79 -13.83 -30.89
N LYS A 9 8.47 -14.94 -31.57
CA LYS A 9 7.12 -15.22 -32.10
C LYS A 9 6.09 -15.40 -30.98
N ALA A 10 6.43 -16.12 -29.91
CA ALA A 10 5.52 -16.37 -28.79
C ALA A 10 5.22 -15.10 -27.98
N ALA A 11 6.19 -14.17 -27.88
CA ALA A 11 5.98 -12.91 -27.18
C ALA A 11 4.99 -11.96 -27.88
N GLN A 12 4.84 -12.07 -29.21
CA GLN A 12 3.94 -11.21 -30.00
C GLN A 12 2.45 -11.50 -29.81
N SER A 13 2.09 -12.68 -29.27
CA SER A 13 0.69 -13.03 -29.00
C SER A 13 0.19 -12.55 -27.63
N LEU A 14 1.06 -11.93 -26.82
CA LEU A 14 0.69 -11.39 -25.52
C LEU A 14 0.04 -10.00 -25.69
N PRO A 15 -1.20 -9.78 -25.24
CA PRO A 15 -1.97 -8.55 -25.47
C PRO A 15 -1.43 -7.30 -24.74
N THR A 16 -0.23 -7.36 -24.16
CA THR A 16 0.35 -6.29 -23.34
C THR A 16 1.80 -5.95 -23.72
N VAL A 17 2.41 -6.65 -24.68
CA VAL A 17 3.84 -6.45 -25.00
C VAL A 17 4.04 -6.27 -26.50
N ASN A 18 4.29 -5.02 -26.92
CA ASN A 18 4.71 -4.72 -28.29
C ASN A 18 6.25 -4.69 -28.32
N LEU A 19 6.88 -5.81 -28.69
CA LEU A 19 8.33 -5.90 -28.83
C LEU A 19 8.71 -5.55 -30.27
N GLN A 20 9.30 -4.36 -30.46
CA GLN A 20 9.94 -3.99 -31.73
C GLN A 20 11.41 -4.45 -31.73
N PRO A 21 11.88 -5.14 -32.78
CA PRO A 21 13.30 -5.45 -32.96
C PRO A 21 14.13 -4.17 -33.03
N LEU A 22 15.21 -4.08 -32.25
CA LEU A 22 16.13 -2.96 -32.28
C LEU A 22 17.07 -3.11 -33.49
N GLU A 23 16.66 -2.54 -34.63
CA GLU A 23 17.47 -2.45 -35.85
C GLU A 23 18.70 -1.58 -35.56
N TRP A 24 19.87 -2.20 -35.54
CA TRP A 24 21.12 -1.50 -35.33
C TRP A 24 21.50 -0.70 -36.60
N ALA A 25 21.35 0.62 -36.54
CA ALA A 25 21.78 1.53 -37.60
C ALA A 25 23.28 1.85 -37.48
N TYR A 26 24.09 1.27 -38.37
CA TYR A 26 25.38 1.85 -38.75
C TYR A 26 25.23 2.55 -40.11
N GLY A 27 25.57 3.84 -40.17
CA GLY A 27 25.98 4.48 -41.42
C GLY A 27 25.11 5.65 -41.88
N SER A 28 25.75 6.82 -41.98
CA SER A 28 25.22 8.16 -42.17
C SER A 28 25.07 8.60 -43.64
N SER A 29 24.26 9.65 -43.85
CA SER A 29 24.10 10.55 -45.04
C SER A 29 23.07 10.06 -46.09
N GLU A 30 22.07 10.82 -46.59
CA GLU A 30 21.75 12.26 -46.61
C GLU A 30 20.22 12.51 -46.63
N SER A 31 19.84 13.75 -46.28
CA SER A 31 18.51 14.41 -46.10
C SER A 31 17.57 14.41 -47.32
N PRO A 32 16.43 15.18 -47.36
CA PRO A 32 15.53 15.69 -46.33
C PRO A 32 14.06 15.28 -46.60
N SER A 33 13.22 15.09 -45.58
CA SER A 33 11.76 15.21 -45.75
C SER A 33 11.01 15.40 -44.45
N THR A 34 9.94 16.17 -44.61
CA THR A 34 9.00 16.79 -43.69
C THR A 34 8.09 15.83 -42.93
N SER A 35 7.38 16.41 -41.95
CA SER A 35 6.32 15.85 -41.07
C SER A 35 6.88 15.17 -39.81
N SER A 36 6.69 15.73 -38.62
CA SER A 36 5.45 15.87 -37.83
C SER A 36 5.58 14.93 -36.62
N GLU A 37 5.55 15.57 -35.46
CA GLU A 37 5.01 15.05 -34.20
C GLU A 37 5.71 13.89 -33.48
N GLY A 38 5.93 14.13 -32.19
CA GLY A 38 5.72 13.10 -31.19
C GLY A 38 6.98 12.46 -30.64
N GLN A 39 7.85 13.24 -30.00
CA GLN A 39 8.61 12.69 -28.86
C GLN A 39 7.60 12.37 -27.74
N ALA A 40 6.94 11.22 -27.84
CA ALA A 40 6.28 10.59 -26.72
C ALA A 40 7.37 10.02 -25.79
N GLY A 41 7.98 10.90 -25.00
CA GLY A 41 8.66 10.48 -23.80
C GLY A 41 7.64 9.74 -22.94
N LEU A 42 7.87 8.44 -22.72
CA LEU A 42 7.10 7.66 -21.77
C LEU A 42 7.03 8.46 -20.46
N PRO A 43 5.83 8.74 -19.91
CA PRO A 43 5.74 9.39 -18.62
C PRO A 43 6.46 8.49 -17.62
N SER A 44 7.46 9.06 -16.92
CA SER A 44 8.10 8.40 -15.79
C SER A 44 6.99 7.96 -14.84
N ALA A 45 6.68 6.67 -14.84
CA ALA A 45 5.68 6.12 -13.96
C ALA A 45 6.15 6.46 -12.52
N PRO A 46 5.34 7.17 -11.72
CA PRO A 46 5.70 7.41 -10.33
C PRO A 46 5.90 6.04 -9.70
N SER A 47 7.08 5.80 -9.14
CA SER A 47 7.38 4.58 -8.41
C SER A 47 6.39 4.52 -7.24
N LEU A 48 5.36 3.67 -7.37
CA LEU A 48 4.38 3.43 -6.31
C LEU A 48 5.13 2.85 -5.12
N SER A 49 5.34 3.68 -4.10
CA SER A 49 5.98 3.26 -2.86
C SER A 49 4.97 2.44 -2.06
N PHE A 50 5.07 1.12 -2.14
CA PHE A 50 4.28 0.23 -1.31
C PHE A 50 4.77 0.28 0.13
N VAL A 51 3.87 0.66 1.04
CA VAL A 51 4.16 0.72 2.48
C VAL A 51 3.55 -0.49 3.15
N LYS A 52 4.39 -1.30 3.79
CA LYS A 52 3.97 -2.43 4.61
C LYS A 52 4.14 -2.12 6.09
N GLY A 53 3.19 -2.56 6.90
CA GLY A 53 3.27 -2.52 8.35
C GLY A 53 2.48 -3.64 9.00
N ARG A 54 2.45 -3.65 10.33
CA ARG A 54 1.73 -4.67 11.12
C ARG A 54 1.00 -4.04 12.30
N CYS A 55 -0.09 -4.67 12.71
CA CYS A 55 -0.73 -4.38 13.99
C CYS A 55 -0.05 -5.18 15.11
N MET A 56 0.16 -4.54 16.26
CA MET A 56 0.72 -5.17 17.46
C MET A 56 -0.18 -4.92 18.66
N LEU A 57 -0.51 -5.97 19.41
CA LEU A 57 -1.27 -5.81 20.64
C LEU A 57 -0.37 -5.19 21.72
N ILE A 58 -0.78 -4.04 22.28
CA ILE A 58 -0.01 -3.35 23.35
C ILE A 58 -0.67 -3.52 24.72
N SER A 59 -1.98 -3.77 24.75
CA SER A 59 -2.74 -4.08 25.97
C SER A 59 -3.98 -4.89 25.62
N ARG A 60 -4.74 -5.33 26.62
CA ARG A 60 -5.99 -6.08 26.40
C ARG A 60 -7.05 -5.29 25.62
N ALA A 61 -6.97 -3.97 25.67
CA ALA A 61 -7.95 -3.08 25.05
C ALA A 61 -7.38 -2.31 23.86
N TYR A 62 -6.06 -2.18 23.74
CA TYR A 62 -5.42 -1.37 22.69
C TYR A 62 -4.42 -2.15 21.87
N PHE A 63 -4.36 -1.82 20.59
CA PHE A 63 -3.32 -2.23 19.67
C PHE A 63 -2.66 -1.01 19.04
N GLU A 64 -1.48 -1.23 18.48
CA GLU A 64 -0.64 -0.24 17.82
C GLU A 64 -0.45 -0.62 16.35
N ALA A 65 -0.45 0.38 15.46
CA ALA A 65 -0.06 0.19 14.07
C ALA A 65 1.41 0.58 13.89
N ASP A 66 2.27 -0.41 13.65
CA ASP A 66 3.69 -0.23 13.35
C ASP A 66 3.88 -0.21 11.83
N ILE A 67 4.01 0.98 11.26
CA ILE A 67 4.02 1.20 9.81
C ILE A 67 4.75 2.50 9.47
N SER A 68 5.43 2.51 8.32
CA SER A 68 6.09 3.71 7.80
C SER A 68 5.09 4.82 7.46
N TYR A 69 5.59 6.05 7.38
CA TYR A 69 4.79 7.22 7.07
C TYR A 69 4.07 7.07 5.73
N SER A 70 2.75 7.26 5.74
CA SER A 70 1.90 7.37 4.55
C SER A 70 0.81 8.41 4.82
N GLN A 71 0.65 9.36 3.90
CA GLN A 71 -0.32 10.45 4.05
C GLN A 71 -1.75 9.94 4.11
N ASP A 72 -2.12 9.02 3.22
CA ASP A 72 -3.46 8.43 3.14
C ASP A 72 -3.79 7.64 4.41
N LEU A 73 -2.79 6.90 4.92
CA LEU A 73 -2.94 6.13 6.14
C LEU A 73 -3.14 7.04 7.36
N ILE A 74 -2.38 8.12 7.47
CA ILE A 74 -2.52 9.09 8.56
C ILE A 74 -3.88 9.78 8.50
N ALA A 75 -4.38 10.12 7.30
CA ALA A 75 -5.72 10.67 7.13
C ALA A 75 -6.79 9.68 7.63
N LEU A 76 -6.65 8.40 7.30
CA LEU A 76 -7.52 7.32 7.78
C LEU A 76 -7.45 7.17 9.31
N PHE A 77 -6.24 7.15 9.88
CA PHE A 77 -6.05 7.07 11.33
C PHE A 77 -6.69 8.23 12.08
N LYS A 78 -6.64 9.44 11.51
CA LYS A 78 -7.32 10.62 12.06
C LYS A 78 -8.85 10.52 12.07
N GLN A 79 -9.43 9.71 11.18
CA GLN A 79 -10.88 9.46 11.14
C GLN A 79 -11.36 8.39 12.14
N MET A 80 -10.45 7.70 12.83
CA MET A 80 -10.81 6.69 13.82
C MET A 80 -11.17 7.35 15.15
N ASP A 81 -12.14 6.77 15.86
CA ASP A 81 -12.72 7.38 17.06
C ASP A 81 -11.79 7.19 18.26
N SER A 82 -11.15 6.03 18.38
CA SER A 82 -10.23 5.66 19.47
C SER A 82 -8.77 6.02 19.25
N ARG A 83 -8.48 6.88 18.26
CA ARG A 83 -7.11 7.22 17.86
C ARG A 83 -6.31 7.82 19.02
N ARG A 84 -5.11 7.29 19.24
CA ARG A 84 -4.11 7.84 20.16
C ARG A 84 -2.78 7.95 19.43
N TYR A 85 -2.20 9.14 19.41
CA TYR A 85 -0.89 9.37 18.81
C TYR A 85 0.13 9.67 19.90
N ASP A 86 1.20 8.88 19.95
CA ASP A 86 2.34 9.17 20.82
C ASP A 86 3.45 9.84 19.99
N VAL A 87 3.75 11.10 20.33
CA VAL A 87 4.76 11.92 19.64
C VAL A 87 6.18 11.38 19.87
N LYS A 88 6.44 10.71 20.99
CA LYS A 88 7.78 10.19 21.33
C LYS A 88 8.13 9.00 20.46
N THR A 89 7.19 8.06 20.32
CA THR A 89 7.37 6.85 19.50
C THR A 89 6.95 7.04 18.06
N ARG A 90 6.19 8.11 17.78
CA ARG A 90 5.53 8.43 16.48
C ARG A 90 4.55 7.34 16.04
N LYS A 91 3.92 6.68 16.99
CA LYS A 91 3.02 5.56 16.73
C LYS A 91 1.56 5.89 17.01
N TRP A 92 0.70 5.18 16.29
CA TRP A 92 -0.74 5.27 16.45
C TRP A 92 -1.25 4.03 17.18
N SER A 93 -2.03 4.25 18.23
CA SER A 93 -2.74 3.21 18.94
C SER A 93 -4.26 3.39 18.83
N PHE A 94 -4.98 2.29 18.81
CA PHE A 94 -6.42 2.22 18.65
C PHE A 94 -7.00 1.16 19.59
N LEU A 95 -8.28 1.28 19.91
CA LEU A 95 -9.00 0.23 20.64
C LEU A 95 -9.10 -1.02 19.78
N LEU A 96 -8.95 -2.18 20.41
CA LEU A 96 -9.07 -3.48 19.78
C LEU A 96 -10.47 -3.71 19.18
N GLU A 97 -11.50 -3.06 19.72
CA GLU A 97 -12.87 -3.00 19.16
C GLU A 97 -12.90 -2.46 17.73
N GLU A 98 -12.09 -1.45 17.45
CA GLU A 98 -12.04 -0.80 16.15
C GLU A 98 -11.08 -1.49 15.17
N HIS A 99 -10.40 -2.56 15.59
CA HIS A 99 -9.44 -3.28 14.75
C HIS A 99 -10.05 -3.71 13.41
N SER A 100 -11.20 -4.38 13.44
CA SER A 100 -11.86 -4.86 12.20
C SER A 100 -12.24 -3.71 11.26
N LYS A 101 -12.72 -2.59 11.83
CA LYS A 101 -13.07 -1.37 11.08
C LYS A 101 -11.84 -0.74 10.44
N LEU A 102 -10.73 -0.64 11.19
CA LEU A 102 -9.46 -0.09 10.70
C LEU A 102 -8.91 -0.95 9.57
N ILE A 103 -8.82 -2.26 9.75
CA ILE A 103 -8.30 -3.19 8.73
C ILE A 103 -9.16 -3.13 7.46
N ALA A 104 -10.49 -3.07 7.59
CA ALA A 104 -11.37 -2.93 6.43
C ALA A 104 -11.10 -1.65 5.63
N LYS A 105 -10.93 -0.50 6.30
CA LYS A 105 -10.63 0.76 5.62
C LYS A 105 -9.23 0.75 4.99
N VAL A 106 -8.23 0.20 5.66
CA VAL A 106 -6.85 0.18 5.14
C VAL A 106 -6.74 -0.69 3.90
N ARG A 107 -7.51 -1.78 3.79
CA ARG A 107 -7.56 -2.63 2.59
C ARG A 107 -8.07 -1.91 1.34
N CYS A 108 -8.74 -0.77 1.49
CA CYS A 108 -9.16 0.08 0.36
C CYS A 108 -8.00 0.93 -0.18
N LEU A 109 -6.87 1.01 0.52
CA LEU A 109 -5.70 1.78 0.08
C LEU A 109 -4.75 0.88 -0.72
N PRO A 110 -4.57 1.10 -2.04
CA PRO A 110 -3.81 0.20 -2.90
C PRO A 110 -2.30 0.19 -2.59
N GLN A 111 -1.78 1.25 -1.96
CA GLN A 111 -0.35 1.40 -1.66
C GLN A 111 0.02 1.00 -0.23
N VAL A 112 -0.95 0.59 0.59
CA VAL A 112 -0.74 0.32 2.02
C VAL A 112 -1.18 -1.10 2.35
N GLN A 113 -0.26 -1.90 2.88
CA GLN A 113 -0.56 -3.20 3.44
C GLN A 113 -0.31 -3.16 4.95
N LEU A 114 -1.37 -3.38 5.73
CA LEU A 114 -1.28 -3.51 7.18
C LEU A 114 -1.67 -4.93 7.59
N ASP A 115 -0.72 -5.67 8.14
CA ASP A 115 -0.96 -7.04 8.58
C ASP A 115 -1.80 -7.02 9.88
N PRO A 116 -2.98 -7.69 9.89
CA PRO A 116 -3.91 -7.64 11.02
C PRO A 116 -3.39 -8.44 12.22
N LEU A 117 -3.97 -8.17 13.39
CA LEU A 117 -3.74 -9.03 14.56
C LEU A 117 -4.30 -10.44 14.34
N PRO A 118 -3.67 -11.47 14.92
CA PRO A 118 -4.25 -12.80 14.95
C PRO A 118 -5.66 -12.78 15.53
N THR A 119 -6.60 -13.42 14.82
CA THR A 119 -8.02 -13.48 15.21
C THR A 119 -8.21 -14.13 16.59
N THR A 120 -7.28 -15.00 16.99
CA THR A 120 -7.27 -15.58 18.34
C THR A 120 -7.24 -14.52 19.44
N LEU A 121 -6.51 -13.41 19.24
CA LEU A 121 -6.42 -12.33 20.21
C LEU A 121 -7.71 -11.53 20.26
N THR A 122 -8.28 -11.17 19.11
CA THR A 122 -9.55 -10.43 19.07
C THR A 122 -10.69 -11.25 19.68
N LEU A 123 -10.70 -12.57 19.46
CA LEU A 123 -11.67 -13.49 20.07
C LEU A 123 -11.44 -13.68 21.58
N ALA A 124 -10.19 -13.87 22.02
CA ALA A 124 -9.86 -14.08 23.43
C ALA A 124 -10.28 -12.89 24.30
N PHE A 125 -10.25 -11.67 23.76
CA PHE A 125 -10.63 -10.47 24.48
C PHE A 125 -12.06 -9.99 24.20
N ALA A 126 -12.82 -10.65 23.33
CA ALA A 126 -14.15 -10.19 22.88
C ALA A 126 -15.12 -9.84 24.04
N SER A 127 -15.12 -10.62 25.12
CA SER A 127 -15.97 -10.36 26.30
C SER A 127 -15.52 -9.15 27.13
N GLN A 128 -14.24 -8.77 27.05
CA GLN A 128 -13.67 -7.64 27.78
C GLN A 128 -13.86 -6.32 27.02
N LEU A 129 -13.92 -6.39 25.69
CA LEU A 129 -14.16 -5.23 24.82
C LEU A 129 -15.51 -4.56 25.12
N LYS A 130 -16.58 -5.33 25.35
CA LYS A 130 -17.89 -4.76 25.73
C LYS A 130 -17.86 -3.95 27.04
N LYS A 131 -16.90 -4.24 27.93
CA LYS A 131 -16.76 -3.56 29.22
C LYS A 131 -15.95 -2.27 29.08
N THR A 132 -14.99 -2.22 28.16
CA THR A 132 -14.16 -1.02 27.93
C THR A 132 -14.93 0.13 27.31
N SER A 133 -15.97 -0.15 26.51
CA SER A 133 -16.88 0.90 26.01
C SER A 133 -17.75 1.52 27.11
N LEU A 134 -18.07 0.77 28.18
CA LEU A 134 -18.87 1.24 29.32
C LEU A 134 -18.04 1.99 30.37
N SER A 135 -16.72 1.77 30.44
CA SER A 135 -15.85 2.34 31.47
C SER A 135 -15.07 3.59 31.04
N LEU A 136 -15.38 4.19 29.88
CA LEU A 136 -14.76 5.42 29.39
C LEU A 136 -15.40 6.70 29.96
N THR A 137 -16.10 6.62 31.09
CA THR A 137 -16.40 7.81 31.89
C THR A 137 -15.14 8.27 32.62
N PRO A 138 -14.64 9.49 32.37
CA PRO A 138 -13.58 10.05 33.19
C PRO A 138 -14.19 10.32 34.57
N ASP A 139 -13.77 9.54 35.56
CA ASP A 139 -13.97 9.87 36.96
C ASP A 139 -13.09 11.11 37.21
N VAL A 140 -13.73 12.28 37.11
CA VAL A 140 -13.12 13.57 37.45
C VAL A 140 -13.54 13.88 38.89
N PRO A 141 -12.58 14.14 39.80
CA PRO A 141 -12.86 14.48 41.20
C PRO A 141 -13.54 15.84 41.39
#